data_AF-A0A2W0FSC5-F1
#
_entry.id   AF-A0A2W0FSC5-F1
#
_cell.length_a   1.000
_cell.length_b   1.000
_cell.length_c   1.000
_cell.angle_alpha   90.00
_cell.angle_beta   90.00
_cell.angle_gamma   90.00
#
_symmetry.space_group_name_H-M   'P 1'
#
loop_
_entity.id
_entity.type
_entity.pdbx_description
1 polymer ?
#
loop_
_entity_poly.entity_id
_entity_poly.type
_entity_poly.pdbx_seq_one_letter_code
_entity_poly.pdbx_strand_id
1 'polypeptide(L)'
;MTANQELAHALRMRFGLPPTQPTDAQLANIKAAIKRIKDFGRTATQSDWADVVKNYCPGVGEWIYRGADNSDLNTLLALALAEARRG
;
A
#
# COMPACT_ATOMS: atom_id res chain seq x y z
N MET A 1 -2.88 -7.25 -14.12
CA MET A 1 -2.35 -6.14 -13.29
C MET A 1 -1.03 -6.60 -12.72
N THR A 2 -0.04 -5.72 -12.57
CA THR A 2 1.19 -6.05 -11.83
C THR A 2 0.91 -6.01 -10.33
N ALA A 3 1.72 -6.68 -9.51
CA ALA A 3 1.49 -6.68 -8.06
C ALA A 3 1.60 -5.27 -7.44
N ASN A 4 2.37 -4.36 -8.06
CA ASN A 4 2.37 -2.94 -7.69
C ASN A 4 1.02 -2.26 -7.96
N GLN A 5 0.39 -2.54 -9.11
CA GLN A 5 -0.92 -2.00 -9.45
C GLN A 5 -2.02 -2.54 -8.52
N GLU A 6 -1.96 -3.82 -8.17
CA GLU A 6 -2.88 -4.43 -7.21
C GLU A 6 -2.72 -3.82 -5.81
N LEU A 7 -1.48 -3.64 -5.34
CA LEU A 7 -1.21 -2.96 -4.08
C LEU A 7 -1.72 -1.52 -4.09
N ALA A 8 -1.46 -0.75 -5.14
CA ALA A 8 -1.96 0.62 -5.27
C ALA A 8 -3.49 0.67 -5.27
N HIS A 9 -4.15 -0.27 -5.94
CA HIS A 9 -5.61 -0.38 -5.96
C HIS A 9 -6.17 -0.67 -4.56
N ALA A 10 -5.62 -1.67 -3.86
CA ALA A 10 -6.05 -2.01 -2.51
C ALA A 10 -5.87 -0.84 -1.53
N LEU A 11 -4.76 -0.10 -1.64
CA LEU A 11 -4.53 1.11 -0.85
C LEU A 11 -5.59 2.20 -1.12
N ARG A 12 -5.96 2.40 -2.39
CA ARG A 12 -7.01 3.37 -2.76
C ARG A 12 -8.35 3.01 -2.16
N MET A 13 -8.78 1.77 -2.34
CA MET A 13 -10.06 1.28 -1.85
C MET A 13 -10.13 1.35 -0.32
N ARG A 14 -9.04 0.99 0.36
CA ARG A 14 -9.01 0.85 1.82
C ARG A 14 -8.81 2.16 2.57
N PHE A 15 -8.04 3.10 2.01
CA PHE A 15 -7.73 4.39 2.64
C PHE A 15 -8.40 5.58 1.96
N GLY A 16 -9.23 5.35 0.94
CA GLY A 16 -9.97 6.41 0.28
C GLY A 16 -9.08 7.39 -0.47
N LEU A 17 -8.06 6.89 -1.16
CA LEU A 17 -7.11 7.75 -1.90
C LEU A 17 -7.69 8.21 -3.24
N PRO A 18 -7.33 9.42 -3.72
CA PRO A 18 -7.71 9.88 -5.05
C PRO A 18 -7.15 8.97 -6.14
N PRO A 19 -7.75 8.97 -7.35
CA PRO A 19 -7.30 8.09 -8.42
C PRO A 19 -5.89 8.35 -8.93
N THR A 20 -5.36 9.53 -8.63
CA THR A 20 -3.99 9.97 -8.91
C THR A 20 -2.99 9.56 -7.83
N GLN A 21 -3.44 8.96 -6.72
CA GLN A 21 -2.59 8.47 -5.63
C GLN A 21 -2.88 7.00 -5.32
N PRO A 22 -1.89 6.23 -4.82
CA PRO A 22 -0.49 6.62 -4.68
C PRO A 22 0.19 6.72 -6.06
N THR A 23 1.04 7.74 -6.25
CA THR A 23 1.97 7.80 -7.39
C THR A 23 3.04 6.72 -7.24
N ASP A 24 3.78 6.38 -8.31
CA ASP A 24 4.88 5.41 -8.24
C ASP A 24 5.90 5.74 -7.14
N ALA A 25 6.22 7.03 -6.96
CA ALA A 25 7.13 7.49 -5.90
C ALA A 25 6.53 7.30 -4.50
N GLN A 26 5.25 7.64 -4.32
CA GLN A 26 4.55 7.42 -3.04
C GLN A 26 4.44 5.93 -2.72
N LEU A 27 4.11 5.11 -3.71
CA LEU A 27 4.03 3.66 -3.58
C LEU A 27 5.40 3.07 -3.23
N ALA A 28 6.49 3.53 -3.85
CA ALA A 28 7.84 3.10 -3.51
C ALA A 28 8.20 3.43 -2.04
N ASN A 29 7.87 4.64 -1.59
CA ASN A 29 8.10 5.06 -0.20
C ASN A 29 7.28 4.25 0.81
N ILE A 30 6.00 4.01 0.51
CA ILE A 30 5.12 3.16 1.34
C ILE A 30 5.70 1.74 1.44
N LYS A 31 6.06 1.13 0.31
CA LYS A 31 6.67 -0.20 0.28
C LYS A 31 7.95 -0.25 1.13
N ALA A 32 8.83 0.74 1.00
CA ALA A 32 10.07 0.81 1.76
C ALA A 32 9.82 0.97 3.27
N ALA A 33 8.87 1.83 3.66
CA ALA A 33 8.51 2.04 5.06
C ALA A 33 7.93 0.76 5.71
N ILE A 34 6.98 0.10 5.04
CA ILE A 34 6.41 -1.15 5.55
C ILE A 34 7.44 -2.27 5.55
N LYS A 35 8.32 -2.33 4.53
CA LYS A 35 9.42 -3.30 4.51
C LYS A 35 10.34 -3.13 5.72
N ARG A 36 10.68 -1.89 6.11
CA ARG A 36 11.48 -1.64 7.34
C ARG A 36 10.79 -2.20 8.58
N ILE A 37 9.48 -2.04 8.73
CA ILE A 37 8.73 -2.61 9.86
C ILE A 37 8.87 -4.15 9.88
N LYS A 38 8.80 -4.78 8.70
CA LYS A 38 9.02 -6.23 8.54
C LYS A 38 10.46 -6.65 8.84
N ASP A 39 11.45 -5.87 8.43
CA ASP A 39 12.87 -6.10 8.72
C ASP A 39 13.17 -6.04 10.24
N PHE A 40 12.39 -5.29 11.01
CA PHE A 40 12.44 -5.32 12.49
C PHE A 40 11.78 -6.57 13.12
N GLY A 41 11.38 -7.55 12.32
CA GLY A 41 10.73 -8.78 12.78
C GLY A 41 9.27 -8.61 13.16
N ARG A 42 8.63 -7.48 12.81
CA ARG A 42 7.21 -7.21 13.10
C ARG A 42 6.35 -7.37 11.85
N THR A 43 5.17 -7.95 12.00
CA THR A 43 4.15 -7.89 10.94
C THR A 43 3.51 -6.50 10.95
N ALA A 44 3.45 -5.84 9.79
CA ALA A 44 2.80 -4.54 9.67
C ALA A 44 1.29 -4.68 9.88
N THR A 45 0.78 -3.98 10.89
CA THR A 45 -0.63 -3.95 11.26
C THR A 45 -1.42 -2.97 10.39
N GLN A 46 -2.74 -3.03 10.45
CA GLN A 46 -3.59 -2.07 9.74
C GLN A 46 -3.29 -0.61 10.15
N SER A 47 -2.97 -0.36 11.42
CA SER A 47 -2.57 0.96 11.90
C SER A 47 -1.23 1.40 11.31
N ASP A 48 -0.24 0.51 11.24
CA ASP A 48 1.06 0.82 10.60
C ASP A 48 0.87 1.22 9.13
N TRP A 49 0.00 0.50 8.41
CA TRP A 49 -0.37 0.86 7.04
C TRP A 49 -1.07 2.21 6.96
N ALA A 50 -2.01 2.50 7.86
CA ALA A 50 -2.72 3.77 7.90
C ALA A 50 -1.77 4.95 8.14
N ASP A 51 -0.88 4.85 9.12
CA ASP A 51 0.10 5.88 9.44
C ASP A 51 1.06 6.13 8.28
N VAL A 52 1.61 5.07 7.69
CA VAL A 52 2.53 5.17 6.54
C VAL A 52 1.83 5.79 5.33
N VAL A 53 0.62 5.32 4.99
CA VAL A 53 -0.13 5.83 3.84
C VAL A 53 -0.49 7.29 4.05
N LYS A 54 -0.95 7.68 5.24
CA LYS A 54 -1.24 9.07 5.58
C LYS A 54 -0.01 9.98 5.51
N ASN A 55 1.16 9.45 5.87
CA ASN A 55 2.41 10.21 5.81
C ASN A 55 2.86 10.51 4.37
N TYR A 56 2.56 9.62 3.41
CA TYR A 56 3.01 9.78 2.01
C TYR A 56 1.91 10.22 1.04
N CYS A 57 0.64 10.02 1.38
CA CYS A 57 -0.52 10.38 0.57
C CYS A 57 -1.36 11.42 1.31
N PRO A 58 -1.33 12.70 0.90
CA PRO A 58 -2.15 13.74 1.54
C PRO A 58 -3.66 13.55 1.31
N GLY A 59 -4.06 12.80 0.26
CA GLY A 59 -5.46 12.60 -0.09
C GLY A 59 -6.15 11.42 0.61
N VAL A 60 -5.64 10.99 1.77
CA VAL A 60 -6.28 9.94 2.57
C VAL A 60 -7.66 10.40 3.02
N GLY A 61 -8.67 9.56 2.79
CA GLY A 61 -10.06 9.81 3.17
C GLY A 61 -10.81 10.81 2.30
N GLU A 62 -10.20 11.34 1.23
CA GLU A 62 -10.89 12.24 0.29
C GLU A 62 -11.92 11.50 -0.58
N TRP A 63 -11.76 10.18 -0.76
CA TRP A 63 -12.62 9.37 -1.61
C TRP A 63 -13.28 8.24 -0.84
N ILE A 64 -14.57 8.01 -1.10
CA ILE A 64 -15.31 6.88 -0.55
C ILE A 64 -15.57 5.90 -1.68
N TYR A 65 -14.87 4.77 -1.67
CA TYR A 65 -15.12 3.70 -2.61
C TYR A 65 -16.21 2.76 -2.07
N ARG A 66 -17.30 2.57 -2.82
CA ARG A 66 -18.33 1.57 -2.51
C ARG A 66 -17.84 0.18 -2.90
N GLY A 67 -17.00 -0.40 -2.04
CA GLY A 67 -16.49 -1.75 -2.14
C GLY A 67 -15.41 -1.94 -1.08
N ALA A 68 -15.59 -2.87 -0.15
CA ALA A 68 -14.54 -3.20 0.80
C ALA A 68 -13.50 -4.06 0.06
N ASP A 69 -12.33 -3.48 -0.23
CA ASP A 69 -11.20 -4.28 -0.69
C ASP A 69 -10.67 -5.09 0.50
N ASN A 70 -10.98 -6.38 0.51
CA ASN A 70 -10.60 -7.32 1.57
C ASN A 70 -9.23 -7.96 1.31
N SER A 71 -8.48 -7.46 0.32
CA SER A 71 -7.18 -8.01 -0.01
C SER A 71 -6.21 -7.81 1.15
N ASP A 72 -5.39 -8.81 1.42
CA ASP A 72 -4.38 -8.75 2.47
C ASP A 72 -3.18 -7.91 1.99
N LEU A 73 -3.04 -6.69 2.53
CA LEU A 73 -1.98 -5.76 2.14
C LEU A 73 -0.57 -6.34 2.35
N ASN A 74 -0.39 -7.20 3.36
CA ASN A 74 0.90 -7.84 3.60
C ASN A 74 1.24 -8.87 2.53
N THR A 75 0.25 -9.61 2.05
CA THR A 75 0.35 -10.54 0.92
C THR A 75 0.65 -9.79 -0.37
N LEU A 76 -0.10 -8.72 -0.68
CA LEU A 76 0.13 -7.90 -1.87
C LEU A 76 1.53 -7.28 -1.90
N LEU A 77 2.00 -6.79 -0.75
CA LEU A 77 3.37 -6.30 -0.64
C LEU A 77 4.41 -7.40 -0.89
N ALA A 78 4.21 -8.61 -0.37
CA ALA A 78 5.13 -9.72 -0.58
C ALA A 78 5.22 -10.10 -2.07
N LEU A 79 4.08 -10.12 -2.77
CA LEU A 79 4.02 -10.34 -4.22
C LEU A 79 4.78 -9.25 -4.98
N ALA A 80 4.51 -7.97 -4.66
CA ALA A 80 5.17 -6.83 -5.29
C ALA A 80 6.69 -6.82 -5.11
N LEU A 81 7.17 -7.23 -3.93
CA LEU A 81 8.60 -7.35 -3.65
C LEU A 81 9.23 -8.56 -4.38
N ALA A 82 8.49 -9.67 -4.51
CA ALA A 82 8.96 -10.87 -5.21
C ALA A 82 9.06 -10.65 -6.72
N GLU A 83 8.11 -9.95 -7.34
CA GLU A 83 8.17 -9.57 -8.76
C GLU A 83 9.37 -8.67 -9.05
N ALA A 84 9.65 -7.68 -8.19
CA ALA A 84 10.80 -6.79 -8.35
C ALA A 84 12.16 -7.50 -8.30
N ARG A 85 12.22 -8.72 -7.76
CA ARG A 85 13.45 -9.55 -7.72
C ARG A 85 13.59 -10.47 -8.93
N ARG A 86 12.52 -10.67 -9.71
CA ARG A 86 12.53 -11.52 -10.92
C ARG A 86 12.73 -10.75 -12.22
N GLY A 87 12.73 -9.42 -12.17
CA GLY A 87 12.99 -8.53 -13.31
C GLY A 87 14.46 -8.16 -13.44
#